data_AF-A0A1V6HZU9-F1
#
_entry.id   AF-A0A1V6HZU9-F1
#
_cell.length_a   1.000
_cell.length_b   1.000
_cell.length_c   1.000
_cell.angle_alpha   90.00
_cell.angle_beta   90.00
_cell.angle_gamma   90.00
#
_symmetry.space_group_name_H-M   'P 1'
#
loop_
_entity.id
_entity.type
_entity.pdbx_description
1 polymer ?
#
loop_
_entity_poly.entity_id
_entity_poly.type
_entity_poly.pdbx_seq_one_letter_code
_entity_poly.pdbx_strand_id
1 'polypeptide(L)'
;MNAQHTTSYIKHLAVSGLSSVSARIKSSCNLTGKCFEMPNVSYTQPLACINHNTTNLKDLMKKILILITIVAFSSCKSGPKKYDDNKGNDLVQVNDENEFKKYISLIPLLELPYVTSCENCCNHSELDDNDPLIRKFKPEGSSIVGLIQKNDERIVLLVTYPADQLVPSVKVYDPNGRLSDEMNFMTNLCGEDFEFLNRSQFIISKDLTFQTFDTAYYFKLDTASLEIIDTISTEITIKAFCIDGSGKLIEK
;
A
#
# COMPACT_ATOMS: atom_id res chain seq x y z
N MET A 1 31.57 41.80 -38.25
CA MET A 1 32.23 40.48 -38.21
C MET A 1 32.92 40.33 -36.86
N ASN A 2 32.51 39.31 -36.09
CA ASN A 2 33.29 38.47 -35.17
C ASN A 2 32.40 37.99 -34.03
N ALA A 3 31.67 36.91 -34.30
CA ALA A 3 31.05 36.09 -33.29
C ALA A 3 32.15 35.27 -32.59
N GLN A 4 32.28 35.41 -31.27
CA GLN A 4 33.10 34.51 -30.47
C GLN A 4 32.34 33.18 -30.30
N HIS A 5 32.88 32.13 -30.89
CA HIS A 5 32.48 30.75 -30.61
C HIS A 5 32.99 30.36 -29.22
N THR A 6 32.08 30.16 -28.27
CA THR A 6 32.39 29.53 -26.99
C THR A 6 32.32 28.02 -27.16
N THR A 7 33.48 27.38 -27.29
CA THR A 7 33.60 25.91 -27.34
C THR A 7 33.49 25.37 -25.90
N SER A 8 32.34 24.81 -25.53
CA SER A 8 32.20 24.06 -24.27
C SER A 8 32.73 22.63 -24.48
N TYR A 9 33.89 22.31 -23.93
CA TYR A 9 34.38 20.94 -23.87
C TYR A 9 33.69 20.20 -22.72
N ILE A 10 32.90 19.17 -23.03
CA ILE A 10 32.45 18.19 -22.03
C ILE A 10 33.63 17.25 -21.79
N LYS A 11 34.27 17.39 -20.63
CA LYS A 11 35.21 16.38 -20.13
C LYS A 11 34.41 15.15 -19.73
N HIS A 12 34.51 14.08 -20.51
CA HIS A 12 34.17 12.74 -20.05
C HIS A 12 35.16 12.37 -18.93
N LEU A 13 34.75 12.53 -17.67
CA LEU A 13 35.40 11.89 -16.54
C LEU A 13 35.08 10.39 -16.65
N ALA A 14 36.03 9.63 -17.19
CA ALA A 14 36.06 8.19 -17.00
C ALA A 14 36.32 7.93 -15.51
N VAL A 15 35.25 7.72 -14.75
CA VAL A 15 35.34 7.23 -13.37
C VAL A 15 35.61 5.73 -13.44
N SER A 16 36.87 5.36 -13.67
CA SER A 16 37.38 4.03 -13.36
C SER A 16 37.75 4.00 -11.88
N GLY A 17 36.75 4.07 -11.02
CA GLY A 17 36.87 3.82 -9.59
C GLY A 17 35.74 2.88 -9.23
N LEU A 18 36.07 1.62 -8.95
CA LEU A 18 35.14 0.69 -8.34
C LEU A 18 34.69 1.29 -7.01
N SER A 19 33.53 1.94 -7.02
CA SER A 19 32.71 2.09 -5.82
C SER A 19 32.47 0.67 -5.31
N SER A 20 33.11 0.30 -4.21
CA SER A 20 32.80 -0.94 -3.51
C SER A 20 31.44 -0.75 -2.86
N VAL A 21 30.38 -1.07 -3.60
CA VAL A 21 29.02 -1.13 -3.07
C VAL A 21 29.00 -2.25 -2.03
N SER A 22 29.10 -1.89 -0.75
CA SER A 22 28.92 -2.83 0.34
C SER A 22 27.43 -3.05 0.56
N ALA A 23 26.81 -3.93 -0.22
CA ALA A 23 25.44 -4.36 0.02
C ALA A 23 25.42 -5.31 1.23
N ARG A 24 24.89 -4.85 2.37
CA ARG A 24 24.62 -5.72 3.52
C ARG A 24 23.23 -6.31 3.36
N ILE A 25 23.14 -7.52 2.84
CA ILE A 25 21.88 -8.27 2.75
C ILE A 25 21.56 -8.79 4.16
N LYS A 26 20.54 -8.22 4.80
CA LYS A 26 19.90 -8.83 5.97
C LYS A 26 18.78 -9.73 5.47
N SER A 27 19.10 -10.98 5.17
CA SER A 27 18.12 -12.02 4.84
C SER A 27 18.05 -13.02 6.01
N SER A 28 16.84 -13.32 6.48
CA SER A 28 16.57 -14.43 7.41
C SER A 28 16.69 -15.81 6.74
N CYS A 29 16.66 -15.86 5.40
CA CYS A 29 16.78 -17.09 4.62
C CYS A 29 18.12 -17.16 3.89
N ASN A 30 18.75 -18.34 3.90
CA ASN A 30 19.96 -18.64 3.13
C ASN A 30 19.66 -18.67 1.61
N LEU A 31 19.55 -17.51 0.98
CA LEU A 31 19.45 -17.38 -0.47
C LEU A 31 20.86 -17.33 -1.08
N THR A 32 21.47 -18.50 -1.22
CA THR A 32 22.66 -18.69 -2.06
C THR A 32 22.23 -18.73 -3.53
N GLY A 33 22.34 -17.61 -4.25
CA GLY A 33 22.25 -17.67 -5.72
C GLY A 33 21.89 -16.38 -6.44
N LYS A 34 22.92 -15.82 -7.08
CA LYS A 34 22.91 -14.84 -8.18
C LYS A 34 22.71 -13.36 -7.81
N CYS A 35 23.78 -12.60 -8.06
CA CYS A 35 23.79 -11.15 -8.13
C CYS A 35 22.77 -10.68 -9.17
N PHE A 36 21.88 -9.78 -8.77
CA PHE A 36 21.04 -9.04 -9.70
C PHE A 36 21.83 -7.81 -10.18
N GLU A 37 22.07 -7.73 -11.49
CA GLU A 37 22.53 -6.48 -12.10
C GLU A 37 21.34 -5.51 -12.15
N MET A 38 21.45 -4.37 -11.46
CA MET A 38 20.50 -3.29 -11.61
C MET A 38 20.81 -2.51 -12.91
N PRO A 39 19.81 -2.25 -13.77
CA PRO A 39 20.00 -1.42 -14.95
C PRO A 39 20.28 0.03 -14.54
N ASN A 40 21.27 0.63 -15.19
CA ASN A 40 21.71 2.00 -14.98
C ASN A 40 20.62 2.97 -15.49
N VAL A 41 19.80 3.52 -14.60
CA VAL A 41 18.77 4.52 -14.93
C VAL A 41 19.15 5.89 -14.36
N SER A 42 19.32 6.86 -15.26
CA SER A 42 19.69 8.24 -14.95
C SER A 42 18.42 9.08 -14.80
N TYR A 43 18.14 9.61 -13.61
CA TYR A 43 16.99 10.46 -13.34
C TYR A 43 17.39 11.94 -13.38
N THR A 44 16.99 12.64 -14.44
CA THR A 44 17.00 14.10 -14.48
C THR A 44 15.68 14.61 -15.05
N GLN A 45 14.62 14.66 -14.24
CA GLN A 45 13.49 15.56 -14.49
C GLN A 45 12.91 16.09 -13.17
N PRO A 46 12.70 17.41 -13.00
CA PRO A 46 12.10 17.98 -11.81
C PRO A 46 10.56 17.90 -11.86
N LEU A 47 9.96 17.59 -10.71
CA LEU A 47 8.50 17.57 -10.50
C LEU A 47 7.92 19.00 -10.46
N ALA A 48 6.74 19.18 -11.05
CA ALA A 48 5.95 20.41 -10.97
C ALA A 48 5.09 20.45 -9.68
N CYS A 49 5.03 21.61 -9.02
CA CYS A 49 4.28 21.83 -7.79
C CYS A 49 2.75 21.78 -7.99
N ILE A 50 2.03 21.15 -7.05
CA ILE A 50 0.57 21.17 -6.96
C ILE A 50 0.13 22.25 -5.96
N ASN A 51 -0.86 23.06 -6.34
CA ASN A 51 -1.46 24.11 -5.50
C ASN A 51 -2.43 23.52 -4.46
N HIS A 52 -2.25 23.88 -3.18
CA HIS A 52 -3.22 23.62 -2.12
C HIS A 52 -4.33 24.69 -2.11
N ASN A 53 -5.59 24.26 -2.22
CA ASN A 53 -6.75 25.07 -1.83
C ASN A 53 -7.12 24.73 -0.38
N THR A 54 -6.91 25.66 0.54
CA THR A 54 -7.33 25.57 1.94
C THR A 54 -8.79 26.01 2.09
N THR A 55 -9.67 25.11 2.55
CA THR A 55 -11.01 25.47 3.04
C THR A 55 -10.96 25.81 4.54
N ASN A 56 -11.73 26.84 4.92
CA ASN A 56 -11.57 27.56 6.19
C ASN A 56 -12.16 26.77 7.38
N LEU A 57 -11.30 26.40 8.35
CA LEU A 57 -11.63 25.62 9.55
C LEU A 57 -12.78 26.20 10.39
N LYS A 58 -13.11 27.49 10.23
CA LYS A 58 -14.15 28.20 11.01
C LYS A 58 -15.58 27.80 10.63
N ASP A 59 -15.80 27.30 9.42
CA ASP A 59 -17.14 26.91 8.96
C ASP A 59 -17.57 25.51 9.45
N LEU A 60 -16.61 24.65 9.78
CA LEU A 60 -16.88 23.30 10.32
C LEU A 60 -17.34 23.36 11.78
N MET A 61 -16.75 24.25 12.59
CA MET A 61 -17.08 24.40 14.02
C MET A 61 -18.46 25.00 14.26
N LYS A 62 -18.99 25.79 13.30
CA LYS A 62 -20.32 26.41 13.41
C LYS A 62 -21.47 25.42 13.17
N LYS A 63 -21.23 24.37 12.38
CA LYS A 63 -22.21 23.31 12.11
C LYS A 63 -22.32 22.29 13.24
N ILE A 64 -21.23 22.02 13.95
CA ILE A 64 -21.21 21.07 15.09
C ILE A 64 -21.96 21.64 16.31
N LEU A 65 -21.93 22.95 16.54
CA LEU A 65 -22.61 23.57 17.69
C LEU A 65 -24.15 23.53 17.60
N ILE A 66 -24.70 23.45 16.39
CA ILE A 66 -26.16 23.40 16.14
C ILE A 66 -26.72 21.99 16.40
N LEU A 67 -25.90 20.94 16.33
CA LEU A 67 -26.35 19.55 16.52
C LEU A 67 -26.52 19.19 18.01
N ILE A 68 -25.75 19.84 18.90
CA ILE A 68 -25.70 19.49 20.34
C ILE A 68 -26.93 20.03 21.11
N THR A 69 -27.64 21.03 20.57
CA THR A 69 -28.78 21.67 21.25
C THR A 69 -30.10 20.89 21.13
N ILE A 70 -30.19 19.86 20.29
CA ILE A 70 -31.46 19.16 20.00
C ILE A 70 -31.67 17.89 20.86
N VAL A 71 -30.65 17.42 21.60
CA VAL A 71 -30.72 16.12 22.33
C VAL A 71 -31.18 16.27 23.80
N ALA A 72 -31.50 17.48 24.28
CA ALA A 72 -31.68 17.73 25.72
C ALA A 72 -33.11 17.57 26.30
N PHE A 73 -34.10 17.03 25.57
CA PHE A 73 -35.44 16.79 26.14
C PHE A 73 -36.08 15.48 25.68
N SER A 74 -35.76 14.39 26.38
CA SER A 74 -36.64 13.21 26.50
C SER A 74 -36.24 12.40 27.74
N SER A 75 -36.59 12.93 28.91
CA SER A 75 -36.47 12.23 30.19
C SER A 75 -37.80 11.55 30.49
N CYS A 76 -37.86 10.22 30.33
CA CYS A 76 -39.01 9.41 30.74
C CYS A 76 -38.60 8.40 31.83
N LYS A 77 -39.25 8.60 32.98
CA LYS A 77 -39.26 7.84 34.24
C LYS A 77 -39.05 6.32 34.11
N SER A 78 -38.06 5.79 34.83
CA SER A 78 -37.95 4.38 35.19
C SER A 78 -38.54 4.12 36.59
N GLY A 79 -39.64 3.36 36.66
CA GLY A 79 -40.04 2.65 37.88
C GLY A 79 -39.75 1.15 37.71
N PRO A 80 -39.49 0.37 38.78
CA PRO A 80 -39.10 -1.02 38.64
C PRO A 80 -40.36 -1.87 38.41
N LYS A 81 -40.42 -2.56 37.27
CA LYS A 81 -41.35 -3.68 37.07
C LYS A 81 -40.54 -4.92 36.73
N LYS A 82 -40.76 -5.97 37.52
CA LYS A 82 -40.34 -7.35 37.25
C LYS A 82 -40.92 -7.77 35.90
N TYR A 83 -40.10 -8.40 35.05
CA TYR A 83 -40.57 -9.03 33.83
C TYR A 83 -40.15 -10.50 33.86
N ASP A 84 -41.15 -11.35 33.81
CA ASP A 84 -41.05 -12.80 33.68
C ASP A 84 -41.36 -13.15 32.20
N ASP A 85 -40.61 -14.12 31.72
CA ASP A 85 -40.88 -15.07 30.64
C ASP A 85 -41.09 -14.68 29.16
N ASN A 86 -40.33 -15.41 28.34
CA ASN A 86 -40.63 -15.96 27.02
C ASN A 86 -41.17 -15.05 25.89
N LYS A 87 -40.27 -14.72 24.96
CA LYS A 87 -40.59 -14.58 23.54
C LYS A 87 -39.43 -15.08 22.67
N GLY A 88 -39.60 -16.27 22.11
CA GLY A 88 -38.96 -16.58 20.83
C GLY A 88 -39.50 -15.63 19.77
N ASN A 89 -38.61 -15.18 18.89
CA ASN A 89 -38.83 -15.12 17.44
C ASN A 89 -37.56 -14.57 16.77
N ASP A 90 -37.02 -15.40 15.86
CA ASP A 90 -36.34 -15.04 14.62
C ASP A 90 -35.29 -13.94 14.66
N LEU A 91 -34.05 -14.34 14.97
CA LEU A 91 -32.92 -13.80 14.21
C LEU A 91 -32.86 -14.55 12.87
N VAL A 92 -33.59 -13.98 11.92
CA VAL A 92 -33.49 -14.23 10.49
C VAL A 92 -32.02 -14.14 10.07
N GLN A 93 -31.31 -15.26 10.02
CA GLN A 93 -30.02 -15.37 9.32
C GLN A 93 -30.31 -15.42 7.81
N VAL A 94 -30.52 -14.27 7.18
CA VAL A 94 -30.76 -14.19 5.74
C VAL A 94 -29.56 -13.53 5.03
N ASN A 95 -28.93 -14.34 4.17
CA ASN A 95 -28.26 -14.02 2.90
C ASN A 95 -26.87 -13.36 2.83
N ASP A 96 -26.19 -13.00 3.91
CA ASP A 96 -24.86 -12.36 3.77
C ASP A 96 -23.83 -13.23 3.03
N GLU A 97 -23.84 -14.56 3.23
CA GLU A 97 -22.92 -15.48 2.55
C GLU A 97 -23.13 -15.52 1.03
N ASN A 98 -24.40 -15.48 0.59
CA ASN A 98 -24.75 -15.50 -0.83
C ASN A 98 -24.40 -14.16 -1.50
N GLU A 99 -24.59 -13.05 -0.79
CA GLU A 99 -24.19 -11.73 -1.27
C GLU A 99 -22.68 -11.57 -1.36
N PHE A 100 -21.92 -12.09 -0.40
CA PHE A 100 -20.46 -12.06 -0.47
C PHE A 100 -19.93 -12.85 -1.66
N LYS A 101 -20.47 -14.05 -1.93
CA LYS A 101 -20.08 -14.84 -3.12
C LYS A 101 -20.36 -14.09 -4.43
N LYS A 102 -21.48 -13.34 -4.49
CA LYS A 102 -21.79 -12.44 -5.62
C LYS A 102 -20.82 -11.27 -5.71
N TYR A 103 -20.50 -10.61 -4.59
CA TYR A 103 -19.47 -9.55 -4.54
C TYR A 103 -18.14 -10.04 -5.12
N ILE A 104 -17.66 -11.20 -4.65
CA ILE A 104 -16.41 -11.80 -5.15
C ILE A 104 -16.50 -12.17 -6.63
N SER A 105 -17.69 -12.46 -7.18
CA SER A 105 -17.84 -12.71 -8.61
C SER A 105 -17.74 -11.46 -9.50
N LEU A 106 -17.86 -10.26 -8.91
CA LEU A 106 -17.69 -8.99 -9.62
C LEU A 106 -16.21 -8.61 -9.79
N ILE A 107 -15.32 -9.18 -8.99
CA ILE A 107 -13.91 -8.79 -8.95
C ILE A 107 -13.11 -9.68 -9.91
N PRO A 108 -12.33 -9.11 -10.84
CA PRO A 108 -11.51 -9.89 -11.76
C PRO A 108 -10.37 -10.60 -11.02
N LEU A 109 -9.93 -11.73 -11.57
CA LEU A 109 -8.72 -12.41 -11.14
C LEU A 109 -7.50 -11.57 -11.55
N LEU A 110 -6.57 -11.37 -10.63
CA LEU A 110 -5.33 -10.65 -10.83
C LEU A 110 -4.34 -11.50 -11.64
N GLU A 111 -3.75 -10.92 -12.68
CA GLU A 111 -2.68 -11.57 -13.43
C GLU A 111 -1.40 -11.65 -12.60
N LEU A 112 -0.80 -12.84 -12.51
CA LEU A 112 0.45 -13.09 -11.79
C LEU A 112 1.61 -13.47 -12.73
N PRO A 113 2.86 -13.03 -12.47
CA PRO A 113 3.27 -12.26 -11.30
C PRO A 113 2.77 -10.82 -11.36
N TYR A 114 2.48 -10.27 -10.19
CA TYR A 114 2.09 -8.88 -10.02
C TYR A 114 3.22 -8.12 -9.34
N VAL A 115 3.47 -6.88 -9.78
CA VAL A 115 4.52 -6.01 -9.24
C VAL A 115 3.99 -4.59 -9.08
N THR A 116 4.26 -3.97 -7.93
CA THR A 116 4.05 -2.54 -7.69
C THR A 116 5.27 -1.97 -6.96
N SER A 117 5.52 -0.67 -7.12
CA SER A 117 6.69 0.03 -6.58
C SER A 117 6.35 1.46 -6.18
N CYS A 118 7.30 2.17 -5.56
CA CYS A 118 7.14 3.60 -5.26
C CYS A 118 6.95 4.44 -6.53
N GLU A 119 7.60 4.08 -7.64
CA GLU A 119 7.56 4.82 -8.91
C GLU A 119 6.37 4.45 -9.78
N ASN A 120 5.96 3.18 -9.68
CA ASN A 120 4.95 2.61 -10.54
C ASN A 120 3.82 2.04 -9.69
N CYS A 121 2.71 2.76 -9.74
CA CYS A 121 1.45 2.40 -9.12
C CYS A 121 0.82 1.18 -9.82
N CYS A 122 -0.12 0.59 -9.12
CA CYS A 122 -1.00 -0.47 -9.60
C CYS A 122 -2.09 0.04 -10.57
N ASN A 123 -2.48 -0.82 -11.51
CA ASN A 123 -3.76 -0.67 -12.21
C ASN A 123 -4.87 -1.19 -11.31
N HIS A 124 -5.84 -0.34 -10.99
CA HIS A 124 -7.04 -0.75 -10.26
C HIS A 124 -8.05 -1.40 -11.19
N SER A 125 -8.86 -2.30 -10.64
CA SER A 125 -10.00 -2.84 -11.38
C SER A 125 -11.04 -1.75 -11.62
N GLU A 126 -11.55 -1.64 -12.84
CA GLU A 126 -12.69 -0.79 -13.17
C GLU A 126 -13.98 -1.43 -12.65
N LEU A 127 -14.32 -1.14 -11.40
CA LEU A 127 -15.56 -1.61 -10.75
C LEU A 127 -16.54 -0.45 -10.62
N ASP A 128 -17.84 -0.74 -10.75
CA ASP A 128 -18.88 0.26 -10.50
C ASP A 128 -18.99 0.52 -8.98
N ASP A 129 -18.47 1.66 -8.54
CA ASP A 129 -18.55 2.10 -7.14
C ASP A 129 -20.00 2.36 -6.67
N ASN A 130 -20.99 2.39 -7.57
CA ASN A 130 -22.40 2.48 -7.20
C ASN A 130 -23.05 1.11 -6.98
N ASP A 131 -22.40 0.02 -7.38
CA ASP A 131 -22.92 -1.33 -7.17
C ASP A 131 -23.12 -1.57 -5.66
N PRO A 132 -24.32 -2.03 -5.24
CA PRO A 132 -24.62 -2.23 -3.81
C PRO A 132 -23.68 -3.20 -3.10
N LEU A 133 -23.21 -4.24 -3.80
CA LEU A 133 -22.30 -5.25 -3.24
C LEU A 133 -20.89 -4.67 -3.11
N ILE A 134 -20.43 -3.92 -4.11
CA ILE A 134 -19.14 -3.20 -4.02
C ILE A 134 -19.18 -2.23 -2.83
N ARG A 135 -20.23 -1.41 -2.69
CA ARG A 135 -20.36 -0.48 -1.56
C ARG A 135 -20.45 -1.17 -0.20
N LYS A 136 -21.05 -2.36 -0.15
CA LYS A 136 -21.23 -3.13 1.10
C LYS A 136 -19.95 -3.81 1.56
N PHE A 137 -19.19 -4.41 0.64
CA PHE A 137 -18.09 -5.30 0.99
C PHE A 137 -16.69 -4.77 0.64
N LYS A 138 -16.57 -3.73 -0.19
CA LYS A 138 -15.27 -3.08 -0.45
C LYS A 138 -14.71 -2.55 0.87
N PRO A 139 -13.46 -2.87 1.24
CA PRO A 139 -12.85 -2.32 2.45
C PRO A 139 -12.85 -0.78 2.39
N GLU A 140 -13.28 -0.16 3.49
CA GLU A 140 -13.44 1.29 3.57
C GLU A 140 -12.14 2.02 3.21
N GLY A 141 -12.22 3.07 2.39
CA GLY A 141 -11.06 3.87 1.97
C GLY A 141 -10.09 3.15 1.03
N SER A 142 -10.41 1.94 0.55
CA SER A 142 -9.55 1.19 -0.36
C SER A 142 -10.01 1.25 -1.82
N SER A 143 -9.07 0.97 -2.73
CA SER A 143 -9.34 0.63 -4.12
C SER A 143 -9.00 -0.84 -4.36
N ILE A 144 -9.88 -1.56 -5.06
CA ILE A 144 -9.68 -2.99 -5.35
C ILE A 144 -8.73 -3.13 -6.54
N VAL A 145 -7.65 -3.90 -6.36
CA VAL A 145 -6.74 -4.24 -7.45
C VAL A 145 -7.23 -5.49 -8.16
N GLY A 146 -7.53 -6.56 -7.42
CA GLY A 146 -8.08 -7.80 -7.97
C GLY A 146 -8.00 -8.98 -7.00
N LEU A 147 -8.58 -10.11 -7.41
CA LEU A 147 -8.49 -11.36 -6.66
C LEU A 147 -7.16 -12.06 -6.93
N ILE A 148 -6.39 -12.33 -5.88
CA ILE A 148 -5.16 -13.13 -5.98
C ILE A 148 -5.51 -14.61 -6.09
N GLN A 149 -6.48 -15.07 -5.30
CA GLN A 149 -6.90 -16.47 -5.26
C GLN A 149 -8.37 -16.58 -4.82
N LYS A 150 -9.08 -17.56 -5.38
CA LYS A 150 -10.41 -17.98 -4.93
C LYS A 150 -10.51 -19.49 -5.06
N ASN A 151 -10.76 -20.19 -3.94
CA ASN A 151 -11.05 -21.61 -3.90
C ASN A 151 -12.05 -21.92 -2.77
N ASP A 152 -12.31 -23.20 -2.52
CA ASP A 152 -13.28 -23.65 -1.51
C ASP A 152 -12.79 -23.42 -0.06
N GLU A 153 -11.51 -23.11 0.15
CA GLU A 153 -10.93 -22.87 1.48
C GLU A 153 -10.85 -21.39 1.82
N ARG A 154 -10.54 -20.53 0.84
CA ARG A 154 -10.22 -19.12 1.08
C ARG A 154 -10.38 -18.25 -0.16
N ILE A 155 -10.52 -16.97 0.12
CA ILE A 155 -10.55 -15.90 -0.88
C ILE A 155 -9.46 -14.90 -0.50
N VAL A 156 -8.58 -14.58 -1.44
CA VAL A 156 -7.45 -13.67 -1.25
C VAL A 156 -7.61 -12.48 -2.18
N LEU A 157 -7.72 -11.29 -1.61
CA LEU A 157 -7.98 -10.04 -2.30
C LEU A 157 -6.80 -9.09 -2.13
N LEU A 158 -6.37 -8.46 -3.23
CA LEU A 158 -5.45 -7.34 -3.18
C LEU A 158 -6.24 -6.02 -3.27
N VAL A 159 -6.02 -5.15 -2.29
CA VAL A 159 -6.50 -3.77 -2.32
C VAL A 159 -5.34 -2.80 -2.10
N THR A 160 -5.53 -1.52 -2.40
CA THR A 160 -4.60 -0.46 -2.01
C THR A 160 -5.30 0.63 -1.23
N TYR A 161 -4.58 1.22 -0.28
CA TYR A 161 -5.01 2.38 0.48
C TYR A 161 -4.24 3.63 0.04
N PRO A 162 -4.92 4.79 -0.07
CA PRO A 162 -4.24 6.06 -0.32
C PRO A 162 -3.45 6.49 0.93
N ALA A 163 -2.19 6.84 0.72
CA ALA A 163 -1.35 7.59 1.66
C ALA A 163 -0.43 8.51 0.83
N ASP A 164 0.70 8.97 1.37
CA ASP A 164 1.72 9.69 0.59
C ASP A 164 2.20 8.85 -0.61
N GLN A 165 2.15 7.53 -0.45
CA GLN A 165 2.32 6.50 -1.48
C GLN A 165 1.24 5.43 -1.28
N LEU A 166 0.80 4.76 -2.35
CA LEU A 166 -0.23 3.73 -2.23
C LEU A 166 0.30 2.52 -1.44
N VAL A 167 -0.48 2.09 -0.46
CA VAL A 167 -0.14 0.97 0.43
C VAL A 167 -0.91 -0.27 -0.02
N PRO A 168 -0.25 -1.26 -0.66
CA PRO A 168 -0.88 -2.54 -0.97
C PRO A 168 -1.21 -3.31 0.30
N SER A 169 -2.39 -3.93 0.32
CA SER A 169 -2.90 -4.72 1.43
C SER A 169 -3.50 -6.02 0.90
N VAL A 170 -2.99 -7.15 1.40
CA VAL A 170 -3.53 -8.47 1.09
C VAL A 170 -4.52 -8.82 2.19
N LYS A 171 -5.76 -9.12 1.79
CA LYS A 171 -6.84 -9.54 2.68
C LYS A 171 -7.19 -10.99 2.41
N VAL A 172 -7.24 -11.79 3.48
CA VAL A 172 -7.59 -13.21 3.42
C VAL A 172 -8.95 -13.39 4.09
N TYR A 173 -9.91 -13.88 3.33
CA TYR A 173 -11.25 -14.20 3.80
C TYR A 173 -11.47 -15.71 3.80
N ASP A 174 -12.29 -16.18 4.73
CA ASP A 174 -12.91 -17.49 4.60
C ASP A 174 -13.97 -17.49 3.46
N PRO A 175 -14.49 -18.66 3.03
CA PRO A 175 -15.45 -18.76 1.94
C PRO A 175 -16.80 -18.06 2.22
N ASN A 176 -17.05 -17.70 3.48
CA ASN A 176 -18.27 -17.03 3.94
C ASN A 176 -18.10 -15.51 4.06
N GLY A 177 -16.90 -14.99 3.79
CA GLY A 177 -16.60 -13.57 3.80
C GLY A 177 -16.17 -13.00 5.14
N ARG A 178 -15.85 -13.87 6.12
CA ARG A 178 -15.20 -13.40 7.35
C ARG A 178 -13.72 -13.17 7.07
N LEU A 179 -13.20 -12.01 7.46
CA LEU A 179 -11.78 -11.71 7.37
C LEU A 179 -11.01 -12.60 8.37
N SER A 180 -10.10 -13.41 7.84
CA SER A 180 -9.23 -14.30 8.59
C SER A 180 -7.90 -13.65 8.95
N ASP A 181 -7.32 -12.90 8.01
CA ASP A 181 -6.08 -12.16 8.22
C ASP A 181 -5.90 -11.03 7.19
N GLU A 182 -5.03 -10.08 7.50
CA GLU A 182 -4.62 -9.03 6.58
C GLU A 182 -3.19 -8.54 6.84
N MET A 183 -2.51 -8.10 5.78
CA MET A 183 -1.17 -7.51 5.90
C MET A 183 -1.00 -6.36 4.91
N ASN A 184 -0.47 -5.25 5.41
CA ASN A 184 -0.08 -4.11 4.61
C ASN A 184 1.40 -4.23 4.23
N PHE A 185 1.72 -3.91 2.99
CA PHE A 185 3.06 -3.95 2.43
C PHE A 185 3.50 -2.54 2.01
N MET A 186 4.82 -2.33 1.89
CA MET A 186 5.41 -1.03 1.53
C MET A 186 5.10 0.12 2.51
N THR A 187 4.89 -0.17 3.79
CA THR A 187 4.37 0.81 4.77
C THR A 187 5.37 1.89 5.21
N ASN A 188 6.69 1.71 5.00
CA ASN A 188 7.71 2.57 5.62
C ASN A 188 8.79 3.11 4.66
N LEU A 189 8.74 2.83 3.35
CA LEU A 189 9.97 2.76 2.56
C LEU A 189 9.90 3.40 1.17
N CYS A 190 8.93 4.28 0.94
CA CYS A 190 8.91 5.13 -0.24
C CYS A 190 9.06 6.58 0.19
N GLY A 191 10.17 7.22 -0.18
CA GLY A 191 10.40 8.62 0.15
C GLY A 191 11.87 9.03 0.00
N GLU A 192 12.12 10.32 0.11
CA GLU A 192 13.45 10.91 0.15
C GLU A 192 13.53 11.90 1.30
N ASP A 193 14.72 12.04 1.87
CA ASP A 193 15.06 13.08 2.84
C ASP A 193 16.51 13.52 2.60
N PHE A 194 16.99 14.50 3.35
CA PHE A 194 18.40 14.90 3.29
C PHE A 194 19.30 13.67 3.50
N GLU A 195 20.21 13.45 2.56
CA GLU A 195 21.21 12.37 2.65
C GLU A 195 20.61 10.94 2.62
N PHE A 196 19.34 10.81 2.18
CA PHE A 196 18.59 9.56 2.28
C PHE A 196 17.56 9.37 1.15
N LEU A 197 17.53 8.18 0.55
CA LEU A 197 16.54 7.80 -0.45
C LEU A 197 16.04 6.39 -0.21
N ASN A 198 14.74 6.19 -0.23
CA ASN A 198 14.09 4.93 0.06
C ASN A 198 13.21 4.47 -1.10
N ARG A 199 13.35 3.20 -1.46
CA ARG A 199 12.62 2.52 -2.53
C ARG A 199 12.09 1.20 -2.04
N SER A 200 10.87 0.88 -2.42
CA SER A 200 10.17 -0.35 -2.05
C SER A 200 9.45 -0.92 -3.26
N GLN A 201 9.45 -2.24 -3.34
CA GLN A 201 8.72 -3.02 -4.32
C GLN A 201 7.95 -4.12 -3.61
N PHE A 202 6.72 -4.35 -4.07
CA PHE A 202 5.90 -5.47 -3.63
C PHE A 202 5.58 -6.37 -4.82
N ILE A 203 5.87 -7.66 -4.65
CA ILE A 203 5.74 -8.68 -5.70
C ILE A 203 4.86 -9.81 -5.21
N ILE A 204 3.92 -10.24 -6.06
CA ILE A 204 3.14 -11.46 -5.87
C ILE A 204 3.53 -12.44 -6.95
N SER A 205 4.18 -13.53 -6.56
CA SER A 205 4.65 -14.57 -7.47
C SER A 205 3.52 -15.54 -7.86
N LYS A 206 3.70 -16.28 -8.96
CA LYS A 206 2.72 -17.27 -9.45
C LYS A 206 2.45 -18.41 -8.46
N ASP A 207 3.41 -18.69 -7.57
CA ASP A 207 3.31 -19.66 -6.48
C ASP A 207 2.62 -19.10 -5.23
N LEU A 208 2.05 -17.88 -5.32
CA LEU A 208 1.41 -17.15 -4.23
C LEU A 208 2.37 -16.79 -3.08
N THR A 209 3.67 -16.72 -3.36
CA THR A 209 4.63 -16.07 -2.46
C THR A 209 4.56 -14.56 -2.64
N PHE A 210 4.42 -13.83 -1.53
CA PHE A 210 4.49 -12.37 -1.48
C PHE A 210 5.90 -11.94 -1.09
N GLN A 211 6.46 -10.93 -1.74
CA GLN A 211 7.81 -10.46 -1.45
C GLN A 211 7.85 -8.93 -1.36
N THR A 212 8.62 -8.42 -0.41
CA THR A 212 9.03 -7.02 -0.39
C THR A 212 10.51 -6.92 -0.72
N PHE A 213 10.85 -5.95 -1.57
CA PHE A 213 12.21 -5.57 -1.91
C PHE A 213 12.41 -4.11 -1.54
N ASP A 214 13.16 -3.90 -0.49
CA ASP A 214 13.31 -2.62 0.16
C ASP A 214 14.77 -2.18 0.04
N THR A 215 14.99 -1.02 -0.55
CA THR A 215 16.32 -0.45 -0.78
C THR A 215 16.41 0.93 -0.18
N ALA A 216 17.35 1.10 0.75
CA ALA A 216 17.71 2.38 1.33
C ALA A 216 19.08 2.81 0.81
N TYR A 217 19.16 4.02 0.28
CA TYR A 217 20.39 4.69 -0.10
C TYR A 217 20.69 5.79 0.91
N TYR A 218 21.94 5.84 1.34
CA TYR A 218 22.48 6.88 2.20
C TYR A 218 23.65 7.52 1.47
N PHE A 219 23.74 8.84 1.48
CA PHE A 219 24.80 9.59 0.80
C PHE A 219 25.01 10.91 1.52
N LYS A 220 26.18 11.52 1.42
CA LYS A 220 26.42 12.87 1.95
C LYS A 220 26.19 13.91 0.89
N LEU A 221 25.81 15.10 1.32
CA LEU A 221 25.72 16.28 0.48
C LEU A 221 26.95 17.18 0.69
N ASP A 222 27.42 17.82 -0.38
CA ASP A 222 28.42 18.88 -0.30
C ASP A 222 27.79 20.23 0.12
N THR A 223 28.61 21.29 0.18
CA THR A 223 28.11 22.62 0.56
C THR A 223 27.17 23.25 -0.47
N ALA A 224 27.07 22.67 -1.67
CA ALA A 224 26.13 23.05 -2.72
C ALA A 224 24.90 22.12 -2.78
N SER A 225 24.72 21.26 -1.78
CA SER A 225 23.66 20.25 -1.71
C SER A 225 23.71 19.23 -2.87
N LEU A 226 24.90 18.93 -3.38
CA LEU A 226 25.12 17.89 -4.38
C LEU A 226 25.60 16.60 -3.72
N GLU A 227 25.15 15.46 -4.24
CA GLU A 227 25.54 14.14 -3.76
C GLU A 227 27.05 13.90 -3.92
N ILE A 228 27.70 13.47 -2.84
CA ILE A 228 29.11 13.06 -2.85
C ILE A 228 29.16 11.56 -3.15
N ILE A 229 29.48 11.20 -4.39
CA ILE A 229 29.37 9.84 -4.93
C ILE A 229 30.10 8.77 -4.10
N ASP A 230 31.27 9.09 -3.54
CA ASP A 230 32.09 8.14 -2.75
C ASP A 230 31.52 7.86 -1.35
N THR A 231 30.43 8.51 -0.97
CA THR A 231 29.74 8.32 0.31
C THR A 231 28.48 7.48 0.22
N ILE A 232 28.10 7.03 -0.99
CA ILE A 232 26.90 6.23 -1.21
C ILE A 232 27.02 4.87 -0.51
N SER A 233 26.07 4.58 0.36
CA SER A 233 25.87 3.29 1.02
C SER A 233 24.47 2.78 0.72
N THR A 234 24.33 1.48 0.49
CA THR A 234 23.06 0.85 0.15
C THR A 234 22.73 -0.28 1.11
N GLU A 235 21.53 -0.24 1.71
CA GLU A 235 20.96 -1.35 2.46
C GLU A 235 19.81 -1.96 1.67
N ILE A 236 19.85 -3.29 1.51
CA ILE A 236 18.80 -4.06 0.83
C ILE A 236 18.18 -5.02 1.84
N THR A 237 16.86 -4.92 2.02
CA THR A 237 16.06 -5.84 2.82
C THR A 237 15.09 -6.56 1.91
N ILE A 238 15.07 -7.89 1.99
CA ILE A 238 14.14 -8.73 1.25
C ILE A 238 13.37 -9.55 2.26
N LYS A 239 12.04 -9.51 2.18
CA LYS A 239 11.17 -10.35 2.99
C LYS A 239 10.24 -11.14 2.10
N ALA A 240 10.00 -12.39 2.48
CA ALA A 240 9.07 -13.27 1.79
C ALA A 240 7.97 -13.69 2.76
N PHE A 241 6.74 -13.76 2.25
CA PHE A 241 5.56 -14.14 3.02
C PHE A 241 4.73 -15.15 2.25
N CYS A 242 3.93 -15.93 2.98
CA CYS A 242 2.90 -16.79 2.43
C CYS A 242 1.69 -16.85 3.34
N ILE A 243 0.58 -17.36 2.80
CA ILE A 243 -0.58 -17.74 3.59
C ILE A 243 -0.39 -19.18 4.05
N ASP A 244 -0.40 -19.42 5.36
CA ASP A 244 -0.28 -20.75 5.95
C ASP A 244 -1.58 -21.58 5.81
N GLY A 245 -1.56 -22.81 6.32
CA GLY A 245 -2.74 -23.69 6.30
C GLY A 245 -3.94 -23.16 7.08
N SER A 246 -3.74 -22.25 8.05
CA SER A 246 -4.79 -21.63 8.84
C SER A 246 -5.38 -20.37 8.20
N GLY A 247 -4.81 -19.91 7.09
CA GLY A 247 -5.22 -18.68 6.42
C GLY A 247 -4.48 -17.42 6.92
N LYS A 248 -3.41 -17.58 7.70
CA LYS A 248 -2.60 -16.45 8.20
C LYS A 248 -1.44 -16.11 7.29
N LEU A 249 -1.17 -14.82 7.13
CA LEU A 249 -0.01 -14.28 6.44
C LEU A 249 1.19 -14.31 7.40
N ILE A 250 2.20 -15.11 7.04
CA ILE A 250 3.42 -15.30 7.84
C ILE A 250 4.67 -15.01 7.01
N GLU A 251 5.70 -14.46 7.67
CA GLU A 251 7.04 -14.34 7.08
C GLU A 251 7.69 -15.73 6.99
N LYS A 252 8.33 -16.03 5.86
CA LYS A 252 9.05 -17.29 5.59
C LYS A 252 10.46 -17.30 6.17
#